data_AF-A0A6N6JB62-F1
#
_entry.id   AF-A0A6N6JB62-F1
#
_cell.length_a   1.000
_cell.length_b   1.000
_cell.length_c   1.000
_cell.angle_alpha   90.00
_cell.angle_beta   90.00
_cell.angle_gamma   90.00
#
_symmetry.space_group_name_H-M   'P 1'
#
loop_
_entity.id
_entity.type
_entity.pdbx_description
1 polymer ?
#
loop_
_entity_poly.entity_id
_entity_poly.type
_entity_poly.pdbx_seq_one_letter_code
_entity_poly.pdbx_strand_id
1 'polypeptide(L)' 'MTNDWIIDVLTDLKKFSATNELGRLADHLDDTIMVAANELSSEQSEQLVGSFDQARGHAGPAHSGDSA' A
#
# COMPACT_ATOMS: atom_id res chain seq x y z
N MET A 1 5.27 -3.60 -7.94
CA MET A 1 5.31 -4.75 -7.01
C MET A 1 4.85 -4.22 -5.68
N THR A 2 3.82 -4.83 -5.09
CA THR A 2 3.33 -4.41 -3.77
C THR A 2 4.38 -4.74 -2.73
N ASN A 3 4.62 -3.84 -1.78
CA ASN A 3 5.63 -4.02 -0.75
C ASN A 3 5.23 -5.03 0.34
N ASP A 4 4.20 -5.86 0.10
CA ASP A 4 3.63 -6.82 1.07
C ASP A 4 4.65 -7.83 1.60
N TRP A 5 5.71 -8.13 0.84
CA TRP A 5 6.82 -9.01 1.24
C TRP A 5 7.48 -8.59 2.56
N ILE A 6 7.43 -7.30 2.90
CA ILE A 6 8.04 -6.79 4.13
C ILE A 6 7.32 -7.30 5.39
N ILE A 7 6.01 -7.56 5.31
CA ILE A 7 5.24 -8.06 6.44
C ILE A 7 5.68 -9.49 6.80
N ASP A 8 5.95 -10.31 5.80
CA ASP A 8 6.47 -11.66 5.99
C ASP A 8 7.85 -11.61 6.67
N VAL A 9 8.75 -10.75 6.19
CA VAL A 9 10.09 -10.58 6.79
C VAL A 9 10.04 -10.08 8.22
N LEU A 10 9.22 -9.06 8.51
CA LEU A 10 9.06 -8.53 9.87
C LEU A 10 8.47 -9.58 10.81
N THR A 11 7.53 -10.40 10.32
CA THR A 11 6.94 -11.50 11.08
C THR A 11 7.98 -12.56 11.43
N ASP A 12 8.86 -12.91 10.50
CA ASP A 12 9.94 -13.86 10.75
C ASP A 12 10.99 -13.32 11.72
N LEU A 13 11.35 -12.03 11.62
CA LEU A 13 12.23 -11.38 12.58
C LEU A 13 11.63 -11.32 13.99
N LYS A 14 10.31 -11.10 14.11
CA LYS A 14 9.61 -11.14 15.40
C LYS A 14 9.69 -12.53 16.02
N LYS A 15 9.41 -13.58 15.25
CA LYS A 15 9.52 -14.99 15.70
C LYS A 15 10.96 -15.33 16.14
N PHE A 16 11.94 -14.92 15.34
CA PHE A 16 13.35 -15.09 15.68
C PHE A 16 13.67 -14.39 17.00
N SER A 17 13.26 -13.13 17.16
CA SER A 17 13.51 -12.34 18.37
C SER A 17 12.88 -12.98 19.61
N ALA A 18 11.63 -13.43 19.51
CA ALA A 18 10.95 -14.14 20.60
C ALA A 18 11.64 -15.46 20.98
N THR A 19 12.11 -16.21 19.97
CA THR A 19 12.83 -17.49 20.20
C THR A 19 14.19 -17.29 20.87
N ASN A 20 14.83 -16.14 20.65
CA ASN A 20 16.15 -15.81 21.18
C ASN A 20 16.10 -14.91 22.43
N GLU A 21 14.96 -14.86 23.12
CA GLU A 21 14.75 -14.06 24.35
C GLU A 21 14.98 -12.55 24.17
N LEU A 22 14.91 -12.04 22.94
CA LEU A 22 15.02 -10.62 22.60
C LEU A 22 13.65 -9.94 22.72
N GLY A 23 13.02 -10.02 23.90
CA GLY A 23 11.62 -9.60 24.11
C GLY A 23 11.33 -8.16 23.66
N ARG A 24 12.16 -7.20 24.06
CA ARG A 24 12.02 -5.79 23.64
C ARG A 24 12.03 -5.60 22.12
N LEU A 25 12.85 -6.39 21.42
CA LEU A 25 12.92 -6.33 19.96
C LEU A 25 11.66 -6.94 19.34
N ALA A 26 11.17 -8.05 19.90
CA ALA A 26 9.90 -8.64 19.45
C ALA A 26 8.71 -7.68 19.63
N ASP A 27 8.68 -6.93 20.75
CA ASP A 27 7.66 -5.91 21.02
C ASP A 27 7.74 -4.76 20.00
N HIS A 28 8.93 -4.20 19.76
CA HIS A 28 9.10 -3.16 18.73
C HIS A 28 8.75 -3.64 17.32
N LEU A 29 9.05 -4.90 17.00
CA LEU A 29 8.70 -5.49 15.71
C LEU A 29 7.18 -5.67 15.56
N ASP A 30 6.44 -5.90 16.65
CA ASP A 30 4.98 -5.94 16.63
C ASP A 30 4.38 -4.59 16.25
N ASP A 31 4.82 -3.51 16.90
CA ASP A 31 4.41 -2.15 16.57
C ASP A 31 4.78 -1.79 15.11
N THR A 32 5.97 -2.21 14.66
CA THR A 32 6.44 -1.98 13.29
C THR A 32 5.57 -2.69 12.26
N ILE A 33 5.16 -3.94 12.53
CA ILE A 33 4.23 -4.70 11.66
C ILE A 33 2.89 -3.98 11.55
N MET A 34 2.36 -3.44 12.65
CA MET A 34 1.10 -2.70 12.64
C MET A 34 1.15 -1.45 11.78
N VAL A 35 2.22 -0.64 11.92
CA VAL A 35 2.41 0.57 11.10
C VAL A 35 2.57 0.21 9.63
N ALA A 36 3.42 -0.77 9.32
CA ALA A 36 3.64 -1.21 7.94
C ALA A 36 2.36 -1.75 7.29
N ALA A 37 1.57 -2.58 7.99
CA ALA A 37 0.32 -3.12 7.47
C ALA A 37 -0.70 -2.00 7.15
N ASN A 38 -0.74 -0.97 8.00
CA ASN A 38 -1.61 0.19 7.79
C ASN A 38 -1.17 1.02 6.58
N GLU A 39 0.13 1.29 6.44
CA GLU A 39 0.67 2.05 5.31
C GLU A 39 0.46 1.31 3.97
N LEU A 40 0.76 0.01 3.93
CA LEU A 40 0.57 -0.80 2.71
C LEU A 40 -0.89 -0.92 2.28
N SER A 41 -1.82 -1.00 3.25
CA SER A 41 -3.25 -0.98 2.96
C SER A 41 -3.70 0.37 2.39
N SER A 42 -3.08 1.47 2.84
CA SER A 42 -3.37 2.82 2.32
C SER A 42 -2.83 3.04 0.91
N GLU A 43 -1.62 2.55 0.60
CA GLU A 43 -1.02 2.63 -0.74
C GLU A 43 -1.87 1.92 -1.80
N GLN A 44 -2.44 0.77 -1.45
CA GLN A 44 -3.37 0.04 -2.33
C GLN A 44 -4.64 0.85 -2.60
N SER A 45 -5.16 1.56 -1.59
CA SER A 45 -6.35 2.40 -1.72
C SER A 45 -6.12 3.63 -2.61
N GLU A 46 -4.94 4.26 -2.53
CA GLU A 46 -4.59 5.40 -3.38
C GLU A 46 -4.38 5.00 -4.85
N GLN A 47 -3.80 3.83 -5.11
CA GLN A 47 -3.69 3.29 -6.47
C GLN A 47 -5.07 3.04 -7.11
N LEU A 48 -6.05 2.60 -6.32
CA LEU A 48 -7.42 2.43 -6.79
C LEU A 48 -8.07 3.80 -7.09
N VAL A 49 -7.95 4.79 -6.20
CA VAL A 49 -8.58 6.11 -6.37
C VAL A 49 -8.00 6.89 -7.57
N GLY A 50 -6.68 6.86 -7.78
CA GLY A 50 -6.05 7.51 -8.93
C GLY A 50 -6.45 6.93 -10.29
N SER A 51 -6.87 5.66 -10.33
CA SER A 51 -7.34 5.00 -11.56
C SER A 51 -8.75 5.45 -11.99
N PHE A 52 -9.62 5.78 -11.02
CA PHE A 52 -10.99 6.23 -11.33
C PHE A 52 -11.07 7.68 -11.85
N ASP A 53 -10.12 8.55 -11.48
CA ASP A 53 -10.07 9.93 -11.99
C ASP A 53 -9.61 9.97 -13.46
N GLN A 54 -8.71 9.08 -13.88
CA GLN A 54 -8.20 9.05 -15.26
C GLN A 54 -9.27 8.59 -16.27
N ALA A 55 -10.23 7.76 -15.86
CA ALA A 55 -11.33 7.31 -16.71
C ALA A 55 -12.42 8.37 -16.95
N ARG A 56 -12.49 9.43 -16.13
CA ARG A 56 -13.47 10.52 -16.28
C ARG A 56 -12.98 11.71 -17.09
N GLY A 57 -11.67 11.81 -17.36
CA GLY A 57 -11.06 12.95 -18.07
C GLY A 57 -11.07 12.89 -19.60
N HIS A 58 -11.38 11.75 -20.22
CA HIS A 58 -11.22 11.56 -21.68
C HIS A 58 -12.47 11.81 -22.55
N ALA A 59 -13.60 12.19 -21.97
CA ALA A 59 -14.78 12.62 -22.74
C ALA A 59 -14.76 14.15 -22.94
N GLY A 60 -13.80 14.64 -23.73
CA GLY A 60 -13.82 16.01 -24.24
C GLY A 60 -14.99 16.21 -25.23
N PRO A 61 -15.64 17.38 -25.25
CA PRO A 61 -16.86 17.58 -26.03
C PRO A 61 -16.54 17.62 -27.53
N ALA A 62 -17.26 16.80 -28.30
CA ALA A 62 -17.19 16.78 -29.75
C ALA A 62 -17.63 18.13 -30.32
N HIS A 63 -16.66 18.97 -30.72
CA HIS A 63 -16.93 20.19 -31.45
C HIS A 63 -17.23 19.85 -32.91
N SER A 64 -18.49 19.55 -33.21
CA SER A 64 -19.02 19.48 -34.57
C SER A 64 -19.11 20.90 -35.14
N GLY A 65 -18.08 21.32 -35.87
CA GLY A 65 -18.08 22.55 -36.68
C GLY A 65 -18.40 22.21 -38.13
N ASP A 66 -19.66 22.45 -38.49
CA ASP A 66 -20.16 22.54 -39.85
C ASP A 66 -19.43 23.67 -40.61
N SER A 67 -19.07 23.45 -41.87
CA SER A 67 -18.57 24.52 -42.76
C SER A 67 -19.11 24.27 -44.16
N ALA A 68 -20.13 25.06 -44.49
CA ALA A 68 -20.71 25.27 -45.80
C ALA A 68 -19.94 26.31 -46.61
#